data_AF-A0A516H0Z7-F1
#
_entry.id   AF-A0A516H0Z7-F1
#
_cell.length_a   1.000
_cell.length_b   1.000
_cell.length_c   1.000
_cell.angle_alpha   90.00
_cell.angle_beta   90.00
_cell.angle_gamma   90.00
#
_symmetry.space_group_name_H-M   'P 1'
#
loop_
_entity.id
_entity.type
_entity.pdbx_description
1 polymer ?
#
loop_
_entity_poly.entity_id
_entity_poly.type
_entity_poly.pdbx_seq_one_letter_code
_entity_poly.pdbx_strand_id
1 'polypeptide(L)'
;MNSGLPDFPAAAPATDLAGLIALGLVFTTVVRAETDALRKGERSSFEALTARKGEYFDCLKQSLAALELHRAKANAADRARWQEVAAECEAALQENAKLIAGEQLHAAAMMDMLRQQARQRQTGAVGYGRDGRLKPRI
;
A
#
# COMPACT_ATOMS: atom_id res chain seq x y z
N MET A 1 -15.00 2.11 -20.79
CA MET A 1 -14.16 3.03 -20.00
C MET A 1 -12.77 2.43 -19.97
N ASN A 2 -11.75 3.14 -20.47
CA ASN A 2 -10.38 2.61 -20.57
C ASN A 2 -9.80 2.39 -19.17
N SER A 3 -9.91 1.16 -18.67
CA SER A 3 -9.26 0.67 -17.45
C SER A 3 -7.83 0.19 -17.77
N GLY A 4 -7.05 1.02 -18.46
CA GLY A 4 -5.64 0.76 -18.69
C GLY A 4 -4.87 1.23 -17.47
N LEU A 5 -3.97 0.39 -16.94
CA LEU A 5 -2.97 0.84 -15.97
C LEU A 5 -2.27 2.10 -16.53
N PRO A 6 -1.91 3.10 -15.70
CA PRO A 6 -1.10 4.20 -16.18
C PRO A 6 0.18 3.63 -16.82
N ASP A 7 0.52 4.12 -18.02
CA ASP A 7 1.73 3.68 -18.71
C ASP A 7 2.93 4.33 -18.03
N PHE A 8 3.66 3.53 -17.24
CA PHE A 8 4.89 3.96 -16.59
C PHE A 8 6.08 3.55 -17.46
N PRO A 9 7.13 4.37 -17.56
CA PRO A 9 8.34 3.97 -18.28
C PRO A 9 8.95 2.70 -17.67
N ALA A 10 9.85 2.05 -18.40
CA ALA A 10 10.63 0.96 -17.82
C ALA A 10 11.52 1.51 -16.71
N ALA A 11 11.54 0.84 -15.56
CA ALA A 11 12.42 1.21 -14.46
C ALA A 11 13.88 0.94 -14.86
N ALA A 12 14.73 1.95 -14.73
CA ALA A 12 16.16 1.85 -14.99
C ALA A 12 16.94 2.65 -13.92
N PRO A 13 18.14 2.21 -13.51
CA PRO A 13 18.98 2.98 -12.61
C PRO A 13 19.37 4.33 -13.22
N ALA A 14 19.33 5.38 -12.41
CA ALA A 14 19.79 6.69 -12.79
C ALA A 14 21.32 6.75 -12.81
N THR A 15 21.87 7.42 -13.82
CA THR A 15 23.31 7.62 -14.00
C THR A 15 23.79 8.99 -13.51
N ASP A 16 22.86 9.89 -13.17
CA ASP A 16 23.13 11.22 -12.63
C ASP A 16 22.02 11.69 -11.67
N LEU A 17 22.21 12.87 -11.07
CA LEU A 17 21.29 13.41 -10.08
C LEU A 17 19.93 13.83 -10.70
N ALA A 18 19.92 14.29 -11.95
CA ALA A 18 18.69 14.64 -12.64
C ALA A 18 17.82 13.40 -12.89
N GLY A 19 18.44 12.31 -13.33
CA GLY A 19 17.82 11.00 -13.47
C GLY A 19 17.33 10.45 -12.13
N LEU A 20 18.08 10.65 -11.04
CA LEU A 20 17.65 10.22 -9.70
C LEU A 20 16.39 10.95 -9.25
N ILE A 21 16.32 12.27 -9.49
CA ILE A 21 15.14 13.09 -9.21
C ILE A 21 13.96 12.62 -10.06
N ALA A 22 14.16 12.40 -11.37
CA ALA A 22 13.12 11.90 -12.27
C ALA A 22 12.60 10.52 -11.82
N LEU A 23 13.50 9.61 -11.44
CA LEU A 23 13.17 8.29 -10.94
C LEU A 23 12.33 8.37 -9.66
N GLY A 24 12.66 9.28 -8.74
CA GLY A 24 11.90 9.54 -7.52
C GLY A 24 10.48 10.05 -7.81
N LEU A 25 10.33 10.99 -8.76
CA LEU A 25 9.01 11.50 -9.17
C LEU A 25 8.11 10.40 -9.76
N VAL A 26 8.67 9.55 -10.61
CA VAL A 26 7.92 8.41 -11.17
C VAL A 26 7.53 7.43 -10.08
N PHE A 27 8.45 7.09 -9.17
CA PHE A 27 8.14 6.25 -8.02
C PHE A 27 6.99 6.81 -7.18
N THR A 28 7.01 8.11 -6.83
CA THR A 28 5.91 8.77 -6.11
C THR A 28 4.58 8.62 -6.85
N THR A 29 4.60 8.77 -8.18
CA THR A 29 3.40 8.64 -9.02
C THR A 29 2.85 7.21 -9.00
N VAL A 30 3.73 6.20 -9.03
CA VAL A 30 3.35 4.78 -8.89
C VAL A 30 2.71 4.52 -7.52
N VAL A 31 3.30 5.03 -6.43
CA VAL A 31 2.75 4.87 -5.07
C VAL A 31 1.38 5.51 -4.93
N ARG A 32 1.19 6.71 -5.51
CA ARG A 32 -0.12 7.39 -5.51
C ARG A 32 -1.15 6.61 -6.33
N ALA A 33 -0.77 6.13 -7.52
CA ALA A 33 -1.65 5.29 -8.34
C ALA A 33 -2.04 3.98 -7.64
N GLU A 34 -1.11 3.33 -6.95
CA GLU A 34 -1.36 2.13 -6.14
C GLU A 34 -2.35 2.43 -5.01
N THR A 35 -2.17 3.57 -4.33
CA THR A 35 -3.08 4.03 -3.26
C THR A 35 -4.50 4.26 -3.80
N ASP A 36 -4.62 4.87 -4.97
CA ASP A 36 -5.92 5.10 -5.61
C ASP A 36 -6.58 3.80 -6.08
N ALA A 37 -5.81 2.84 -6.60
CA ALA A 37 -6.32 1.51 -6.93
C ALA A 37 -6.86 0.79 -5.69
N LEU A 38 -6.15 0.90 -4.55
CA LEU A 38 -6.61 0.35 -3.27
C LEU A 38 -7.93 0.99 -2.82
N ARG A 39 -8.04 2.32 -2.89
CA ARG A 39 -9.28 3.05 -2.56
C ARG A 39 -10.49 2.63 -3.40
N LYS A 40 -10.24 2.32 -4.67
CA LYS A 40 -11.28 1.90 -5.62
C LYS A 40 -11.59 0.41 -5.55
N GLY A 41 -10.85 -0.36 -4.75
CA GLY A 41 -10.98 -1.83 -4.69
C GLY A 41 -10.51 -2.53 -5.98
N GLU A 42 -9.68 -1.89 -6.78
CA GLU A 42 -9.18 -2.43 -8.06
C GLU A 42 -8.01 -3.40 -7.81
N ARG A 43 -8.32 -4.62 -7.38
CA ARG A 43 -7.32 -5.61 -6.97
C ARG A 43 -6.23 -5.89 -8.02
N SER A 44 -6.60 -6.15 -9.27
CA SER A 44 -5.63 -6.44 -10.33
C SER A 44 -4.73 -5.25 -10.64
N SER A 45 -5.28 -4.03 -10.63
CA SER A 45 -4.50 -2.80 -10.78
C SER A 45 -3.53 -2.64 -9.62
N PHE A 46 -4.00 -2.84 -8.39
CA PHE A 46 -3.18 -2.75 -7.17
C PHE A 46 -2.00 -3.73 -7.22
N GLU A 47 -2.25 -5.01 -7.51
CA GLU A 47 -1.19 -6.03 -7.59
C GLU A 47 -0.12 -5.69 -8.65
N ALA A 48 -0.54 -5.23 -9.84
CA ALA A 48 0.39 -4.80 -10.88
C ALA A 48 1.21 -3.56 -10.47
N LEU A 49 0.58 -2.59 -9.80
CA LEU A 49 1.24 -1.39 -9.30
C LEU A 49 2.19 -1.69 -8.14
N THR A 50 1.86 -2.65 -7.27
CA THR A 50 2.78 -3.13 -6.21
C THR A 50 4.05 -3.75 -6.80
N ALA A 51 3.93 -4.58 -7.84
CA ALA A 51 5.09 -5.14 -8.54
C ALA A 51 5.94 -4.03 -9.15
N ARG A 52 5.30 -3.08 -9.87
CA ARG A 52 5.98 -1.94 -10.49
C ARG A 52 6.68 -1.05 -9.46
N LYS A 53 6.04 -0.78 -8.32
CA LYS A 53 6.62 -0.03 -7.20
C LYS A 53 7.91 -0.70 -6.71
N GLY A 54 7.92 -2.04 -6.61
CA GLY A 54 9.11 -2.81 -6.25
C GLY A 54 10.27 -2.59 -7.22
N GLU A 55 10.01 -2.69 -8.53
CA GLU A 55 11.04 -2.45 -9.57
C GLU A 55 11.67 -1.06 -9.48
N TYR A 56 10.83 -0.02 -9.33
CA TYR A 56 11.29 1.36 -9.16
C TYR A 56 12.05 1.57 -7.86
N PHE A 57 11.62 0.93 -6.76
CA PHE A 57 12.31 1.01 -5.48
C PHE A 57 13.71 0.40 -5.55
N ASP A 58 13.86 -0.74 -6.22
CA ASP A 58 15.16 -1.36 -6.42
C ASP A 58 16.07 -0.50 -7.29
N CYS A 59 15.54 0.11 -8.36
CA CYS A 59 16.29 1.07 -9.17
C CYS A 59 16.72 2.30 -8.35
N LEU A 60 15.85 2.83 -7.48
CA LEU A 60 16.19 3.95 -6.60
C LEU A 60 17.33 3.58 -5.64
N LYS A 61 17.28 2.39 -5.03
CA LYS A 61 18.35 1.91 -4.15
C LYS A 61 19.70 1.80 -4.87
N GLN A 62 19.70 1.20 -6.06
CA GLN A 62 20.91 1.07 -6.87
C GLN A 62 21.48 2.43 -7.28
N SER A 63 20.60 3.34 -7.71
CA SER A 63 20.97 4.71 -8.12
C SER A 63 21.55 5.51 -6.95
N LEU A 64 20.94 5.40 -5.76
CA LEU A 64 21.41 6.09 -4.56
C LEU A 64 22.81 5.63 -4.14
N ALA A 65 23.08 4.33 -4.23
CA ALA A 65 24.40 3.77 -3.94
C ALA A 65 25.45 4.22 -4.98
N ALA A 66 25.09 4.18 -6.27
CA ALA A 66 26.00 4.57 -7.36
C ALA A 66 26.32 6.08 -7.37
N LEU A 67 25.38 6.91 -6.91
CA LEU A 67 25.48 8.38 -6.98
C LEU A 67 25.91 9.03 -5.66
N GLU A 68 26.31 8.26 -4.64
CA GLU A 68 26.71 8.80 -3.34
C GLU A 68 27.81 9.86 -3.47
N LEU A 69 28.86 9.59 -4.24
CA LEU A 69 29.94 10.54 -4.51
C LEU A 69 29.48 11.79 -5.27
N HIS A 70 28.53 11.62 -6.20
CA HIS A 70 27.98 12.71 -7.01
C HIS A 70 27.08 13.64 -6.18
N ARG A 71 26.33 13.08 -5.22
CA ARG A 71 25.49 13.83 -4.29
C ARG A 71 26.30 14.75 -3.38
N ALA A 72 27.51 14.36 -2.98
CA ALA A 72 28.41 15.22 -2.21
C ALA A 72 28.84 16.48 -2.98
N LYS A 73 28.86 16.41 -4.32
CA LYS A 73 29.26 17.51 -5.21
C LYS A 73 28.07 18.27 -5.80
N ALA A 74 26.85 17.88 -5.46
CA ALA A 74 25.63 18.48 -5.99
C ALA A 74 25.48 19.94 -5.52
N ASN A 75 24.99 20.81 -6.42
CA ASN A 75 24.68 22.19 -6.07
C ASN A 75 23.51 22.24 -5.05
N ALA A 76 23.27 23.42 -4.48
CA ALA A 76 22.22 23.58 -3.46
C ALA A 76 20.80 23.33 -4.02
N ALA A 77 20.55 23.72 -5.28
CA ALA A 77 19.24 23.57 -5.92
C ALA A 77 18.87 22.10 -6.13
N ASP A 78 19.80 21.29 -6.64
CA ASP A 78 19.55 19.86 -6.89
C ASP A 78 19.40 19.09 -5.57
N ARG A 79 20.15 19.48 -4.52
CA ARG A 79 19.99 18.90 -3.18
C ARG A 79 18.61 19.21 -2.59
N ALA A 80 18.16 20.47 -2.70
CA ALA A 80 16.84 20.88 -2.23
C ALA A 80 15.73 20.13 -3.00
N ARG A 81 15.85 20.04 -4.33
CA ARG A 81 14.89 19.33 -5.17
C ARG A 81 14.84 17.83 -4.87
N TRP A 82 15.98 17.19 -4.63
CA TRP A 82 16.00 15.79 -4.19
C TRP A 82 15.33 15.60 -2.82
N GLN A 83 15.55 16.52 -1.87
CA GLN A 83 14.90 16.48 -0.55
C GLN A 83 13.38 16.62 -0.66
N GLU A 84 12.90 17.51 -1.51
CA GLU A 84 11.46 17.67 -1.78
C GLU A 84 10.85 16.38 -2.34
N VAL A 85 11.47 15.80 -3.37
CA VAL A 85 11.01 14.52 -3.94
C VAL A 85 11.04 13.41 -2.90
N ALA A 86 12.08 13.31 -2.06
CA ALA A 86 12.16 12.32 -1.01
C ALA A 86 11.04 12.48 0.04
N ALA A 87 10.72 13.72 0.43
CA ALA A 87 9.63 14.01 1.34
C ALA A 87 8.27 13.66 0.72
N GLU A 88 8.07 13.92 -0.56
CA GLU A 88 6.86 13.52 -1.28
C GLU A 88 6.72 12.00 -1.39
N CYS A 89 7.82 11.28 -1.67
CA CYS A 89 7.85 9.82 -1.66
C CYS A 89 7.41 9.28 -0.28
N GLU A 90 7.97 9.83 0.78
CA GLU A 90 7.67 9.43 2.16
C GLU A 90 6.19 9.68 2.49
N ALA A 91 5.68 10.87 2.18
CA ALA A 91 4.27 11.21 2.42
C ALA A 91 3.32 10.25 1.69
N ALA A 92 3.59 9.95 0.40
CA ALA A 92 2.79 9.02 -0.38
C ALA A 92 2.82 7.59 0.20
N LEU A 93 3.98 7.11 0.63
CA LEU A 93 4.12 5.80 1.27
C LEU A 93 3.39 5.74 2.62
N GLN A 94 3.48 6.80 3.43
CA GLN A 94 2.79 6.88 4.71
C GLN A 94 1.26 6.89 4.55
N GLU A 95 0.74 7.60 3.54
CA GLU A 95 -0.68 7.59 3.19
C GLU A 95 -1.16 6.18 2.81
N ASN A 96 -0.42 5.53 1.90
CA ASN A 96 -0.69 4.15 1.48
C ASN A 96 -0.70 3.18 2.67
N ALA A 97 0.31 3.28 3.56
CA ALA A 97 0.41 2.44 4.75
C ALA A 97 -0.75 2.65 5.73
N LYS A 98 -1.17 3.90 5.96
CA LYS A 98 -2.33 4.21 6.81
C LYS A 98 -3.62 3.61 6.25
N LEU A 99 -3.82 3.70 4.93
CA LEU A 99 -4.98 3.11 4.26
C LEU A 99 -4.99 1.58 4.41
N ILE A 100 -3.88 0.91 4.11
CA ILE A 100 -3.74 -0.55 4.28
C ILE A 100 -4.03 -0.95 5.73
N ALA A 101 -3.44 -0.26 6.71
CA ALA A 101 -3.69 -0.55 8.12
C ALA A 101 -5.17 -0.40 8.50
N GLY A 102 -5.84 0.65 8.01
CA GLY A 102 -7.28 0.86 8.21
C GLY A 102 -8.13 -0.27 7.64
N GLU A 103 -7.87 -0.69 6.40
CA GLU A 103 -8.58 -1.80 5.75
C GLU A 103 -8.38 -3.13 6.49
N GLN A 104 -7.15 -3.41 6.96
CA GLN A 104 -6.88 -4.61 7.75
C GLN A 104 -7.62 -4.62 9.10
N LEU A 105 -7.68 -3.48 9.79
CA LEU A 105 -8.45 -3.33 11.03
C LEU A 105 -9.95 -3.53 10.78
N HIS A 106 -10.48 -2.98 9.70
CA HIS A 106 -11.89 -3.13 9.33
C HIS A 106 -12.22 -4.60 9.02
N ALA A 107 -11.38 -5.27 8.21
CA ALA A 107 -11.52 -6.69 7.90
C ALA A 107 -11.46 -7.58 9.15
N ALA A 108 -10.52 -7.31 10.07
CA ALA A 108 -10.41 -8.03 11.34
C ALA A 108 -11.68 -7.90 12.20
N ALA A 109 -12.21 -6.69 12.33
CA ALA A 109 -13.45 -6.43 13.08
C ALA A 109 -14.66 -7.17 12.48
N MET A 110 -14.81 -7.17 11.16
CA MET A 110 -15.87 -7.93 10.48
C MET A 110 -15.74 -9.44 10.73
N MET A 111 -14.52 -9.98 10.64
CA MET A 111 -14.27 -11.40 10.91
C MET A 111 -14.59 -11.79 12.35
N ASP A 112 -14.26 -10.93 13.32
CA ASP A 112 -14.59 -11.18 14.72
C ASP A 112 -16.09 -11.13 15.01
N MET A 113 -16.82 -10.20 14.39
CA MET A 113 -18.28 -10.17 14.45
C MET A 113 -18.90 -11.45 13.87
N LEU A 114 -18.44 -11.91 12.70
CA LEU A 114 -18.92 -13.16 12.10
C LEU A 114 -18.64 -14.37 13.00
N ARG A 115 -17.45 -14.45 13.62
CA ARG A 115 -17.10 -15.50 14.60
C ARG A 115 -18.00 -15.44 15.85
N GLN A 116 -18.32 -14.25 16.35
CA GLN A 116 -19.25 -14.07 17.47
C GLN A 116 -20.67 -14.53 17.11
N GLN A 117 -21.19 -14.15 15.94
CA GLN A 117 -22.51 -14.61 15.47
C GLN A 117 -22.57 -16.13 15.30
N ALA A 118 -21.51 -16.75 14.77
CA ALA A 118 -21.42 -18.20 14.66
C ALA A 118 -21.50 -18.88 16.03
N ARG A 119 -20.77 -18.36 17.03
CA ARG A 119 -20.82 -18.85 18.42
C ARG A 119 -22.22 -18.68 19.04
N GLN A 120 -22.86 -17.53 18.84
CA GLN A 120 -24.21 -17.28 19.36
C GLN A 120 -25.26 -18.22 18.77
N ARG A 121 -25.18 -18.57 17.48
CA ARG A 121 -26.07 -19.56 16.86
C ARG A 121 -25.88 -20.96 17.44
N GLN A 122 -24.65 -21.33 17.79
CA GLN A 122 -24.35 -22.61 18.46
C GLN A 122 -24.89 -22.65 19.90
N THR A 123 -24.89 -21.52 20.62
CA THR A 123 -25.47 -21.42 21.96
C THR A 123 -26.99 -21.26 21.95
N GLY A 124 -27.57 -20.64 20.91
CA GLY A 124 -29.02 -20.48 20.73
C GLY A 124 -29.74 -21.77 20.31
N ALA A 125 -28.99 -22.81 19.92
CA ALA A 125 -29.51 -24.17 19.75
C ALA A 125 -29.70 -24.92 21.09
N VAL A 126 -29.42 -24.28 22.23
CA VAL A 126 -29.90 -24.72 23.55
C VAL A 126 -31.38 -24.38 23.64
N GLY A 127 -32.20 -25.23 23.02
CA GLY A 127 -33.65 -25.03 22.93
C GLY A 127 -34.30 -24.92 24.30
N TYR A 128 -34.98 -23.80 24.54
CA TYR A 128 -36.08 -23.79 25.48
C TYR A 128 -37.16 -24.75 24.95
N GLY A 129 -37.66 -25.64 25.81
CA GLY A 129 -38.85 -26.43 25.48
C GLY A 129 -40.03 -25.51 25.15
N ARG A 130 -41.10 -26.06 24.55
CA ARG A 130 -42.37 -25.36 24.22
C ARG A 130 -43.00 -24.61 25.42
N ASP A 131 -42.51 -24.93 26.60
CA ASP A 131 -42.89 -24.55 27.95
C ASP A 131 -41.85 -23.61 28.64
N GLY A 132 -40.88 -23.07 27.90
CA GLY A 132 -39.99 -22.00 28.36
C GLY A 132 -38.93 -22.43 29.39
N ARG A 133 -38.71 -23.74 29.58
CA ARG A 133 -37.68 -24.29 30.48
C ARG A 133 -36.46 -24.79 29.71
N LEU A 134 -35.27 -24.47 30.23
CA LEU A 134 -33.98 -24.98 29.78
C LEU A 134 -33.94 -26.49 30.00
N LYS A 135 -33.76 -27.29 28.94
CA LYS A 135 -33.53 -28.74 29.07
C LYS A 135 -32.08 -28.99 29.49
N PRO A 136 -31.81 -29.76 30.57
CA PRO A 136 -30.45 -30.16 30.90
C PRO A 136 -29.92 -31.14 29.85
N ARG A 137 -28.64 -31.00 29.51
CA ARG A 137 -27.93 -31.93 28.61
C ARG A 137 -27.75 -33.27 29.33
N ILE A 138 -28.19 -34.36 28.69
CA ILE A 138 -27.76 -35.74 28.99
C ILE A 138 -26.59 -36.05 28.07
#